data_AF-A0A7V9ULY1-F1
#
_entry.id   AF-A0A7V9ULY1-F1
#
_cell.length_a   1.000
_cell.length_b   1.000
_cell.length_c   1.000
_cell.angle_alpha   90.00
_cell.angle_beta   90.00
_cell.angle_gamma   90.00
#
_symmetry.space_group_name_H-M   'P 1'
#
loop_
_entity.id
_entity.type
_entity.pdbx_description
1 polymer ?
#
loop_
_entity_poly.entity_id
_entity_poly.type
_entity_poly.pdbx_seq_one_letter_code
_entity_poly.pdbx_strand_id
1 'polypeptide(L)'
;MRFKHRNLVSNSVLVQETVEMLRVCGGRAPAVDIADLVLKLSDLDAEMAAMLVADLIRDDHRLHLHDDWVVELDCENVEARQLIETDFVVVDVETTGAKTPPGRVTEIGAYRVSRGRIVAEFQTLVNPETIIPPFIVQLTGITNEMVRDAPIFADVAHDWLDFADEAVLVAHNSPFDVRFLNHEIARVFPGCRMVNTHLCTVKLSRRIFPGLLNYRLHTVAEHFDISILNRHRAADDALATAEIFLRMLTRLDQHGVRDVAGARLFSFNSNGDC
;
A
#
# COMPACT_ATOMS: atom_id res chain seq x y z
N MET A 1 16.81 15.04 -2.82
CA MET A 1 16.36 15.28 -1.44
C MET A 1 15.96 13.90 -0.97
N ARG A 2 16.74 13.25 -0.08
CA ARG A 2 16.42 11.86 0.33
C ARG A 2 14.96 11.84 0.77
N PHE A 3 14.14 10.99 0.14
CA PHE A 3 12.75 10.88 0.56
C PHE A 3 12.73 10.47 2.04
N LYS A 4 12.05 11.28 2.85
CA LYS A 4 11.90 11.05 4.30
C LYS A 4 11.11 9.75 4.57
N HIS A 5 10.27 9.36 3.61
CA HIS A 5 9.25 8.33 3.73
C HIS A 5 9.79 6.96 3.30
N ARG A 6 9.80 5.99 4.23
CA ARG A 6 10.28 4.61 4.00
C ARG A 6 9.39 3.75 3.11
N ASN A 7 8.23 4.28 2.74
CA ASN A 7 7.30 3.61 1.83
C ASN A 7 7.26 4.26 0.46
N LEU A 8 8.08 5.29 0.21
CA LEU A 8 8.17 5.99 -1.07
C LEU A 8 9.52 5.70 -1.71
N VAL A 9 9.50 5.14 -2.91
CA VAL A 9 10.71 4.75 -3.64
C VAL A 9 10.68 5.26 -5.07
N SER A 10 11.87 5.31 -5.68
CA SER A 10 12.00 5.62 -7.10
C SER A 10 11.23 4.63 -7.97
N ASN A 11 10.54 5.13 -8.99
CA ASN A 11 9.92 4.33 -10.04
C ASN A 11 10.82 4.18 -11.28
N SER A 12 12.07 4.67 -11.21
CA SER A 12 13.07 4.52 -12.27
C SER A 12 13.30 3.06 -12.61
N VAL A 13 13.26 2.74 -13.90
CA VAL A 13 13.52 1.38 -14.42
C VAL A 13 14.90 0.90 -13.98
N LEU A 14 15.93 1.75 -14.10
CA LEU A 14 17.30 1.41 -13.73
C LEU A 14 17.42 1.10 -12.23
N VAL A 15 16.67 1.82 -11.37
CA VAL A 15 16.65 1.52 -9.94
C VAL A 15 15.97 0.16 -9.68
N GLN A 16 14.87 -0.14 -10.37
CA GLN A 16 14.21 -1.45 -10.23
C GLN A 16 15.10 -2.59 -10.74
N GLU A 17 15.79 -2.41 -11.87
CA GLU A 17 16.76 -3.38 -12.40
C GLU A 17 17.91 -3.61 -11.41
N THR A 18 18.40 -2.55 -10.76
CA THR A 18 19.41 -2.66 -9.69
C THR A 18 18.89 -3.50 -8.51
N VAL A 19 17.65 -3.25 -8.06
CA VAL A 19 17.02 -4.04 -6.99
C VAL A 19 16.86 -5.51 -7.39
N GLU A 20 16.44 -5.79 -8.62
CA GLU A 20 16.28 -7.16 -9.13
C GLU A 20 17.62 -7.88 -9.23
N MET A 21 18.65 -7.22 -9.76
CA MET A 21 20.01 -7.74 -9.80
C MET A 21 20.52 -8.08 -8.40
N LEU A 22 20.40 -7.14 -7.44
CA LEU A 22 20.84 -7.35 -6.07
C LEU A 22 20.12 -8.53 -5.42
N ARG A 23 18.81 -8.71 -5.65
CA ARG A 23 18.07 -9.89 -5.16
C ARG A 23 18.64 -11.21 -5.66
N VAL A 24 19.08 -11.27 -6.92
CA VAL A 24 19.71 -12.46 -7.51
C VAL A 24 21.11 -12.70 -6.93
N CYS A 25 21.84 -11.63 -6.63
CA CYS A 25 23.20 -11.67 -6.08
C CYS A 25 23.27 -11.79 -4.55
N GLY A 26 22.17 -12.13 -3.86
CA GLY A 26 22.17 -12.29 -2.40
C GLY A 26 22.14 -10.98 -1.62
N GLY A 27 21.69 -9.90 -2.26
CA GLY A 27 21.44 -8.58 -1.66
C GLY A 27 22.58 -7.57 -1.79
N ARG A 28 23.74 -7.96 -2.34
CA ARG A 28 24.92 -7.09 -2.41
C ARG A 28 25.66 -7.25 -3.74
N ALA A 29 26.20 -6.15 -4.27
CA ALA A 29 27.07 -6.16 -5.45
C ALA A 29 27.99 -4.92 -5.48
N PRO A 30 29.22 -5.05 -6.00
CA PRO A 30 30.07 -3.90 -6.33
C PRO A 30 29.38 -2.90 -7.26
N ALA A 31 29.63 -1.60 -7.06
CA ALA A 31 29.08 -0.54 -7.92
C ALA A 31 29.52 -0.69 -9.39
N VAL A 32 30.71 -1.23 -9.63
CA VAL A 32 31.20 -1.54 -10.99
C VAL A 32 30.31 -2.54 -11.71
N ASP A 33 29.82 -3.57 -11.01
CA ASP A 33 28.95 -4.59 -11.61
C ASP A 33 27.59 -4.00 -11.95
N ILE A 34 27.07 -3.11 -11.10
CA ILE A 34 25.81 -2.39 -11.35
C ILE A 34 25.98 -1.44 -12.54
N ALA A 35 27.08 -0.69 -12.61
CA ALA A 35 27.35 0.21 -13.73
C ALA A 35 27.43 -0.56 -15.06
N ASP A 36 28.10 -1.71 -15.07
CA ASP A 36 28.22 -2.54 -16.27
C ASP A 36 26.88 -3.19 -16.65
N LEU A 37 26.20 -3.83 -15.70
CA LEU A 37 25.01 -4.64 -15.98
C LEU A 37 23.73 -3.82 -16.12
N VAL A 38 23.57 -2.74 -15.36
CA VAL A 38 22.36 -1.90 -15.35
C VAL A 38 22.55 -0.66 -16.21
N LEU A 39 23.63 0.11 -16.00
CA LEU A 39 23.86 1.34 -16.75
C LEU A 39 24.47 1.10 -18.15
N LYS A 40 24.95 -0.12 -18.43
CA LYS A 40 25.66 -0.48 -19.67
C LYS A 40 26.92 0.35 -19.89
N LEU A 41 27.62 0.66 -18.80
CA LEU A 41 28.88 1.41 -18.79
C LEU A 41 30.01 0.51 -18.29
N SER A 42 30.76 -0.04 -19.24
CA SER A 42 31.92 -0.90 -18.97
C SER A 42 33.21 -0.09 -18.79
N ASP A 43 34.26 -0.73 -18.28
CA ASP A 43 35.62 -0.17 -18.11
C ASP A 43 35.72 1.08 -17.19
N LEU A 44 34.74 1.26 -16.31
CA LEU A 44 34.81 2.28 -15.26
C LEU A 44 35.70 1.81 -14.10
N ASP A 45 36.50 2.73 -13.57
CA ASP A 45 37.11 2.52 -12.26
C ASP A 45 36.04 2.52 -11.15
N ALA A 46 36.40 1.97 -9.99
CA ALA A 46 35.47 1.78 -8.88
C ALA A 46 34.90 3.09 -8.34
N GLU A 47 35.68 4.18 -8.36
CA GLU A 47 35.26 5.47 -7.83
C GLU A 47 34.23 6.13 -8.77
N MET A 48 34.49 6.13 -10.07
CA MET A 48 33.56 6.65 -11.08
C MET A 48 32.25 5.85 -11.09
N ALA A 49 32.34 4.51 -11.04
CA ALA A 49 31.17 3.65 -10.95
C ALA A 49 30.34 3.94 -9.69
N ALA A 50 31.01 4.07 -8.54
CA ALA A 50 30.36 4.41 -7.28
C ALA A 50 29.65 5.78 -7.35
N MET A 51 30.25 6.79 -7.97
CA MET A 51 29.61 8.10 -8.13
C MET A 51 28.33 8.05 -8.97
N LEU A 52 28.35 7.34 -10.10
CA LEU A 52 27.18 7.18 -10.96
C LEU A 52 26.07 6.38 -10.28
N VAL A 53 26.44 5.28 -9.61
CA VAL A 53 25.50 4.44 -8.89
C VAL A 53 24.93 5.18 -7.67
N ALA A 54 25.73 5.98 -6.97
CA ALA A 54 25.26 6.83 -5.87
C ALA A 54 24.20 7.85 -6.31
N ASP A 55 24.33 8.41 -7.52
CA ASP A 55 23.30 9.29 -8.10
C ASP A 55 22.05 8.51 -8.48
N LEU A 56 22.21 7.34 -9.12
CA LEU A 56 21.12 6.44 -9.50
C LEU A 56 20.23 6.05 -8.31
N ILE A 57 20.85 5.65 -7.20
CA ILE A 57 20.13 5.10 -6.03
C ILE A 57 19.78 6.16 -4.98
N ARG A 58 20.16 7.43 -5.20
CA ARG A 58 20.09 8.50 -4.19
C ARG A 58 18.75 8.61 -3.47
N ASP A 59 17.68 8.43 -4.22
CA ASP A 59 16.31 8.64 -3.79
C ASP A 59 15.55 7.30 -3.59
N ASP A 60 16.27 6.19 -3.37
CA ASP A 60 15.68 4.90 -2.99
C ASP A 60 16.30 4.42 -1.68
N HIS A 61 15.55 4.54 -0.58
CA HIS A 61 16.04 4.22 0.76
C HIS A 61 16.39 2.74 0.94
N ARG A 62 15.96 1.85 0.04
CA ARG A 62 16.28 0.41 0.11
C ARG A 62 17.71 0.13 -0.34
N LEU A 63 18.38 1.08 -0.98
CA LEU A 63 19.70 0.89 -1.57
C LEU A 63 20.72 1.74 -0.83
N HIS A 64 21.78 1.10 -0.36
CA HIS A 64 22.85 1.74 0.38
C HIS A 64 24.18 1.48 -0.30
N LEU A 65 24.91 2.55 -0.64
CA LEU A 65 26.30 2.46 -1.06
C LEU A 65 27.21 2.59 0.17
N HIS A 66 28.09 1.62 0.36
CA HIS A 66 29.10 1.59 1.43
C HIS A 66 30.44 2.15 0.97
N ASP A 67 31.34 2.42 1.94
CA ASP A 67 32.68 3.00 1.70
C ASP A 67 33.60 2.10 0.86
N ASP A 68 33.31 0.80 0.78
CA ASP A 68 34.03 -0.18 -0.06
C ASP A 68 33.45 -0.29 -1.48
N TRP A 69 32.60 0.66 -1.88
CA TRP A 69 31.90 0.73 -3.17
C TRP A 69 30.96 -0.44 -3.43
N VAL A 70 30.51 -1.12 -2.38
CA VAL A 70 29.47 -2.15 -2.47
C VAL A 70 28.11 -1.52 -2.24
N VAL A 71 27.16 -1.83 -3.12
CA VAL A 71 25.75 -1.52 -2.92
C VAL A 71 25.08 -2.68 -2.22
N GLU A 72 24.30 -2.38 -1.19
CA GLU A 72 23.48 -3.31 -0.44
C GLU A 72 22.00 -2.94 -0.58
N LEU A 73 21.18 -3.96 -0.80
CA LEU A 73 19.73 -3.88 -0.76
C LEU A 73 19.25 -4.24 0.64
N ASP A 74 18.61 -3.28 1.31
CA ASP A 74 17.84 -3.53 2.51
C ASP A 74 16.61 -4.38 2.15
N CYS A 75 16.61 -5.63 2.61
CA CYS A 75 15.59 -6.62 2.30
C CYS A 75 14.73 -6.90 3.53
N GLU A 76 13.99 -5.89 4.00
CA GLU A 76 12.96 -6.14 4.99
C GLU A 76 11.89 -7.10 4.44
N ASN A 77 11.83 -8.28 5.05
CA ASN A 77 10.87 -9.31 4.68
C ASN A 77 9.54 -9.12 5.42
N VAL A 78 8.74 -8.15 4.96
CA VAL A 78 7.39 -7.87 5.49
C VAL A 78 6.51 -9.14 5.50
N GLU A 79 6.70 -10.02 4.52
CA GLU A 79 5.91 -11.27 4.40
C GLU A 79 6.20 -12.25 5.55
N ALA A 80 7.39 -12.23 6.16
CA ALA A 80 7.73 -13.06 7.32
C ALA A 80 7.37 -12.43 8.68
N ARG A 81 6.90 -11.17 8.71
CA ARG A 81 6.51 -10.51 9.95
C ARG A 81 5.30 -11.23 10.56
N GLN A 82 5.34 -11.42 11.88
CA GLN A 82 4.23 -12.02 12.62
C GLN A 82 3.01 -11.09 12.57
N LEU A 83 1.82 -11.64 12.35
CA LEU A 83 0.57 -10.87 12.22
C LEU A 83 0.31 -10.01 13.47
N ILE A 84 0.61 -10.51 14.66
CA ILE A 84 0.38 -9.78 15.92
C ILE A 84 1.35 -8.61 16.15
N GLU A 85 2.55 -8.69 15.54
CA GLU A 85 3.59 -7.66 15.63
C GLU A 85 3.54 -6.68 14.45
N THR A 86 2.75 -7.01 13.43
CA THR A 86 2.61 -6.20 12.22
C THR A 86 1.60 -5.09 12.46
N ASP A 87 2.00 -3.86 12.15
CA ASP A 87 1.07 -2.76 12.00
C ASP A 87 0.38 -2.84 10.63
N PHE A 88 -0.94 -2.65 10.64
CA PHE A 88 -1.76 -2.56 9.45
C PHE A 88 -2.39 -1.18 9.35
N VAL A 89 -2.57 -0.70 8.13
CA VAL A 89 -3.38 0.48 7.85
C VAL A 89 -4.52 0.04 6.94
N VAL A 90 -5.72 -0.01 7.51
CA VAL A 90 -6.93 -0.33 6.77
C VAL A 90 -7.40 0.95 6.10
N VAL A 91 -7.55 0.97 4.78
CA VAL A 91 -7.86 2.17 4.01
C VAL A 91 -9.00 1.92 3.04
N ASP A 92 -9.80 2.95 2.83
CA ASP A 92 -10.78 3.08 1.76
C ASP A 92 -10.66 4.49 1.15
N VAL A 93 -10.90 4.61 -0.16
CA VAL A 93 -10.90 5.91 -0.85
C VAL A 93 -12.15 6.08 -1.69
N GLU A 94 -12.76 7.27 -1.59
CA GLU A 94 -13.78 7.69 -2.54
C GLU A 94 -13.15 8.48 -3.68
N THR A 95 -13.73 8.35 -4.88
CA THR A 95 -13.07 8.82 -6.11
C THR A 95 -14.07 9.41 -7.11
N THR A 96 -13.58 10.25 -8.02
CA THR A 96 -14.39 10.86 -9.09
C THR A 96 -14.77 9.88 -10.21
N GLY A 97 -14.42 8.60 -10.10
CA GLY A 97 -14.77 7.56 -11.06
C GLY A 97 -14.08 6.23 -10.80
N ALA A 98 -14.52 5.15 -11.45
CA ALA A 98 -14.04 3.79 -11.16
C ALA A 98 -12.61 3.47 -11.69
N LYS A 99 -11.97 4.39 -12.42
CA LYS A 99 -10.65 4.16 -13.05
C LYS A 99 -9.78 5.39 -12.88
N THR A 100 -8.49 5.13 -12.69
CA THR A 100 -7.44 6.15 -12.70
C THR A 100 -6.35 5.75 -13.68
N PRO A 101 -5.88 6.67 -14.55
CA PRO A 101 -6.46 7.98 -14.90
C PRO A 101 -7.80 7.86 -15.67
N PRO A 102 -8.66 8.91 -15.75
CA PRO A 102 -8.49 10.26 -15.19
C PRO A 102 -9.12 10.48 -13.81
N GLY A 103 -9.67 9.43 -13.18
CA GLY A 103 -10.28 9.53 -11.85
C GLY A 103 -9.30 10.00 -10.77
N ARG A 104 -9.82 10.76 -9.81
CA ARG A 104 -9.10 11.46 -8.73
C ARG A 104 -9.70 11.10 -7.38
N VAL A 105 -8.92 11.18 -6.31
CA VAL A 105 -9.39 10.92 -4.93
C VAL A 105 -10.20 12.12 -4.41
N THR A 106 -11.32 11.84 -3.73
CA THR A 106 -12.21 12.84 -3.11
C THR A 106 -12.33 12.70 -1.60
N GLU A 107 -12.05 11.52 -1.04
CA GLU A 107 -12.01 11.26 0.40
C GLU A 107 -11.03 10.12 0.67
N ILE A 108 -10.32 10.19 1.79
CA ILE A 108 -9.51 9.09 2.33
C ILE A 108 -10.02 8.81 3.74
N GLY A 109 -10.33 7.54 4.02
CA GLY A 109 -10.61 7.05 5.35
C GLY A 109 -9.66 5.90 5.67
N ALA A 110 -8.97 5.97 6.80
CA ALA A 110 -8.06 4.92 7.20
C ALA A 110 -7.97 4.74 8.71
N TYR A 111 -7.70 3.51 9.13
CA TYR A 111 -7.52 3.13 10.53
C TYR A 111 -6.25 2.31 10.69
N ARG A 112 -5.41 2.72 11.64
CA ARG A 112 -4.23 1.96 12.03
C ARG A 112 -4.64 0.87 13.02
N VAL A 113 -4.29 -0.37 12.69
CA VAL A 113 -4.43 -1.53 13.55
C VAL A 113 -3.04 -1.95 14.01
N SER A 114 -2.80 -1.92 15.33
CA SER A 114 -1.57 -2.38 15.95
C SER A 114 -1.90 -3.37 17.07
N ARG A 115 -1.18 -4.50 17.11
CA ARG A 115 -1.38 -5.57 18.11
C ARG A 115 -2.84 -6.00 18.25
N GLY A 116 -3.53 -6.14 17.11
CA GLY A 116 -4.92 -6.58 17.05
C GLY A 116 -5.95 -5.56 17.57
N ARG A 117 -5.60 -4.27 17.61
CA ARG A 117 -6.51 -3.19 18.02
C ARG A 117 -6.40 -2.00 17.10
N ILE A 118 -7.51 -1.31 16.86
CA ILE A 118 -7.51 0.00 16.21
C ILE A 118 -6.90 1.01 17.20
N VAL A 119 -5.88 1.75 16.77
CA VAL A 119 -5.11 2.66 17.64
C VAL A 119 -5.03 4.10 17.13
N ALA A 120 -5.32 4.33 15.85
CA ALA A 120 -5.37 5.66 15.26
C ALA A 120 -6.26 5.67 14.01
N GLU A 121 -6.68 6.86 13.60
CA GLU A 121 -7.47 7.10 12.39
C GLU A 121 -6.87 8.25 11.58
N PHE A 122 -7.10 8.21 10.27
CA PHE A 122 -6.80 9.28 9.32
C PHE A 122 -8.02 9.45 8.43
N GLN A 123 -8.63 10.63 8.48
CA GLN A 123 -9.79 10.95 7.65
C GLN A 123 -9.62 12.34 7.05
N THR A 124 -9.83 12.47 5.75
CA THR A 124 -9.84 13.77 5.08
C THR A 124 -10.67 13.75 3.81
N LEU A 125 -11.42 14.82 3.57
CA LEU A 125 -11.89 15.14 2.22
C LEU A 125 -10.71 15.67 1.40
N VAL A 126 -10.71 15.40 0.11
CA VAL A 126 -9.67 15.84 -0.81
C VAL A 126 -10.31 16.60 -1.95
N ASN A 127 -9.80 17.78 -2.24
CA ASN A 127 -10.13 18.49 -3.47
C ASN A 127 -9.50 17.75 -4.67
N PRO A 128 -10.30 17.14 -5.54
CA PRO A 128 -9.79 16.33 -6.65
C PRO A 128 -9.29 17.20 -7.83
N GLU A 129 -9.37 18.54 -7.72
CA GLU A 129 -9.02 19.51 -8.77
C GLU A 129 -9.75 19.25 -10.10
N THR A 130 -10.92 18.62 -10.03
CA THR A 130 -11.80 18.29 -11.16
C THR A 130 -13.23 18.19 -10.68
N ILE A 131 -14.18 18.21 -11.62
CA ILE A 131 -15.60 18.09 -11.29
C ILE A 131 -15.91 16.63 -10.91
N ILE A 132 -16.56 16.44 -9.75
CA ILE A 132 -17.16 15.18 -9.35
C ILE A 132 -18.42 14.95 -10.21
N PRO A 133 -18.49 13.88 -11.02
CA PRO A 133 -19.66 13.61 -11.85
C PRO A 133 -20.93 13.41 -11.02
N PRO A 134 -22.13 13.82 -11.50
CA PRO A 134 -23.38 13.71 -10.72
C PRO A 134 -23.69 12.31 -10.21
N PHE A 135 -23.36 11.25 -10.96
CA PHE A 135 -23.58 9.88 -10.54
C PHE A 135 -22.67 9.46 -9.36
N ILE A 136 -21.47 10.04 -9.26
CA ILE A 136 -20.57 9.82 -8.11
C ILE A 136 -21.11 10.58 -6.90
N VAL A 137 -21.54 11.84 -7.08
CA VAL A 137 -22.17 12.61 -6.00
C VAL A 137 -23.38 11.85 -5.44
N GLN A 138 -24.20 11.25 -6.31
CA GLN A 138 -25.33 10.43 -5.88
C GLN A 138 -24.91 9.16 -5.14
N LEU A 139 -23.78 8.57 -5.51
CA LEU A 139 -23.28 7.32 -4.91
C LEU A 139 -22.65 7.56 -3.54
N THR A 140 -21.82 8.59 -3.39
CA THR A 140 -20.99 8.84 -2.21
C THR A 140 -21.53 9.94 -1.31
N GLY A 141 -22.43 10.78 -1.82
CA GLY A 141 -22.90 11.99 -1.15
C GLY A 141 -21.87 13.13 -1.12
N ILE A 142 -20.66 12.93 -1.65
CA ILE A 142 -19.60 13.95 -1.67
C ILE A 142 -19.87 14.92 -2.83
N THR A 143 -20.17 16.17 -2.51
CA THR A 143 -20.48 17.20 -3.50
C THR A 143 -19.25 18.03 -3.90
N ASN A 144 -19.33 18.71 -5.05
CA ASN A 144 -18.28 19.64 -5.49
C ASN A 144 -18.09 20.80 -4.51
N GLU A 145 -19.13 21.19 -3.77
CA GLU A 145 -19.06 22.21 -2.72
C GLU A 145 -18.29 21.72 -1.50
N MET A 146 -18.50 20.46 -1.08
CA MET A 146 -17.79 19.88 0.07
C MET A 146 -16.27 19.82 -0.14
N VAL A 147 -15.84 19.49 -1.35
CA VAL A 147 -14.41 19.34 -1.66
C VAL A 147 -13.75 20.63 -2.15
N ARG A 148 -14.52 21.71 -2.36
CA ARG A 148 -13.99 22.96 -2.95
C ARG A 148 -12.87 23.57 -2.10
N ASP A 149 -13.12 23.65 -0.80
CA ASP A 149 -12.22 24.26 0.19
C ASP A 149 -11.46 23.19 1.00
N ALA A 150 -11.61 21.91 0.63
CA ALA A 150 -10.83 20.81 1.19
C ALA A 150 -9.37 20.88 0.68
N PRO A 151 -8.40 20.31 1.41
CA PRO A 151 -7.01 20.24 0.95
C PRO A 151 -6.91 19.49 -0.38
N ILE A 152 -6.00 19.90 -1.27
CA ILE A 152 -5.66 19.06 -2.43
C ILE A 152 -4.79 17.89 -1.97
N PHE A 153 -4.66 16.85 -2.80
CA PHE A 153 -3.86 15.69 -2.40
C PHE A 153 -2.40 16.06 -2.05
N ALA A 154 -1.82 17.06 -2.73
CA ALA A 154 -0.47 17.53 -2.45
C ALA A 154 -0.29 18.04 -1.01
N ASP A 155 -1.35 18.62 -0.42
CA ASP A 155 -1.31 19.14 0.95
C ASP A 155 -1.29 18.01 1.99
N VAL A 156 -1.93 16.87 1.68
CA VAL A 156 -2.07 15.72 2.60
C VAL A 156 -1.12 14.56 2.29
N ALA A 157 -0.35 14.64 1.19
CA ALA A 157 0.46 13.53 0.73
C ALA A 157 1.54 13.10 1.73
N HIS A 158 2.17 14.07 2.40
CA HIS A 158 3.16 13.77 3.44
C HIS A 158 2.51 13.13 4.66
N ASP A 159 1.37 13.64 5.13
CA ASP A 159 0.65 13.09 6.27
C ASP A 159 0.12 11.68 5.98
N TRP A 160 -0.34 11.43 4.74
CA TRP A 160 -0.73 10.09 4.30
C TRP A 160 0.47 9.12 4.30
N LEU A 161 1.62 9.52 3.76
CA LEU A 161 2.82 8.68 3.73
C LEU A 161 3.35 8.39 5.14
N ASP A 162 3.34 9.38 6.04
CA ASP A 162 3.69 9.24 7.45
C ASP A 162 2.64 8.35 8.20
N PHE A 163 1.35 8.46 7.87
CA PHE A 163 0.31 7.63 8.47
C PHE A 163 0.32 6.19 7.96
N ALA A 164 0.67 5.95 6.70
CA ALA A 164 0.82 4.61 6.14
C ALA A 164 2.14 3.97 6.60
N ASP A 165 3.23 4.74 6.60
CA ASP A 165 4.59 4.34 6.94
C ASP A 165 4.93 2.94 6.40
N GLU A 166 5.56 2.07 7.19
CA GLU A 166 5.91 0.69 6.81
C GLU A 166 4.80 -0.34 7.09
N ALA A 167 3.57 0.13 7.35
CA ALA A 167 2.44 -0.74 7.66
C ALA A 167 1.99 -1.53 6.42
N VAL A 168 1.39 -2.70 6.67
CA VAL A 168 0.71 -3.46 5.61
C VAL A 168 -0.64 -2.79 5.34
N LEU A 169 -0.87 -2.35 4.10
CA LEU A 169 -2.16 -1.77 3.72
C LEU A 169 -3.23 -2.86 3.59
N VAL A 170 -4.42 -2.58 4.06
CA VAL A 170 -5.57 -3.49 3.98
C VAL A 170 -6.74 -2.74 3.41
N ALA A 171 -7.43 -3.29 2.40
CA ALA A 171 -8.63 -2.66 1.88
C ALA A 171 -9.60 -3.69 1.27
N HIS A 172 -10.87 -3.31 1.21
CA HIS A 172 -11.94 -4.13 0.65
C HIS A 172 -12.00 -4.01 -0.88
N ASN A 173 -10.97 -4.58 -1.50
CA ASN A 173 -10.55 -4.44 -2.92
C ASN A 173 -9.27 -3.58 -3.08
N SER A 174 -8.25 -3.85 -2.26
CA SER A 174 -6.98 -3.09 -2.28
C SER A 174 -6.32 -2.77 -3.62
N PRO A 175 -6.42 -3.57 -4.70
CA PRO A 175 -5.90 -3.13 -6.00
C PRO A 175 -6.56 -1.85 -6.53
N PHE A 176 -7.78 -1.52 -6.10
CA PHE A 176 -8.45 -0.26 -6.42
C PHE A 176 -7.82 0.90 -5.64
N ASP A 177 -7.87 0.85 -4.31
CA ASP A 177 -7.44 1.93 -3.41
C ASP A 177 -5.96 2.26 -3.59
N VAL A 178 -5.11 1.22 -3.57
CA VAL A 178 -3.65 1.37 -3.71
C VAL A 178 -3.28 1.97 -5.07
N ARG A 179 -4.06 1.70 -6.12
CA ARG A 179 -3.82 2.28 -7.45
C ARG A 179 -4.16 3.78 -7.48
N PHE A 180 -5.26 4.19 -6.84
CA PHE A 180 -5.62 5.60 -6.73
C PHE A 180 -4.61 6.38 -5.88
N LEU A 181 -4.25 5.85 -4.72
CA LEU A 181 -3.24 6.45 -3.86
C LEU A 181 -1.89 6.58 -4.58
N ASN A 182 -1.43 5.53 -5.26
CA ASN A 182 -0.20 5.60 -6.05
C ASN A 182 -0.28 6.60 -7.21
N HIS A 183 -1.44 6.73 -7.86
CA HIS A 183 -1.61 7.73 -8.91
C HIS A 183 -1.47 9.15 -8.36
N GLU A 184 -2.11 9.46 -7.24
CA GLU A 184 -1.99 10.78 -6.62
C GLU A 184 -0.57 11.01 -6.05
N ILE A 185 0.07 10.01 -5.45
CA ILE A 185 1.47 10.07 -5.03
C ILE A 185 2.40 10.37 -6.20
N ALA A 186 2.22 9.73 -7.35
CA ALA A 186 3.04 10.00 -8.53
C ALA A 186 2.84 11.41 -9.11
N ARG A 187 1.69 12.06 -8.84
CA ARG A 187 1.46 13.46 -9.21
C ARG A 187 2.22 14.44 -8.30
N VAL A 188 2.32 14.12 -7.00
CA VAL A 188 3.00 14.97 -6.00
C VAL A 188 4.51 14.72 -6.00
N PHE A 189 4.92 13.46 -6.19
CA PHE A 189 6.30 13.00 -6.22
C PHE A 189 6.60 12.37 -7.59
N PRO A 190 6.85 13.19 -8.64
CA PRO A 190 7.19 12.68 -9.96
C PRO A 190 8.38 11.72 -9.89
N GLY A 191 8.29 10.62 -10.63
CA GLY A 191 9.34 9.61 -10.63
C GLY A 191 9.34 8.68 -9.41
N CYS A 192 8.30 8.74 -8.56
CA CYS A 192 8.20 7.91 -7.35
C CYS A 192 6.93 7.08 -7.30
N ARG A 193 6.90 6.10 -6.40
CA ARG A 193 5.73 5.29 -6.08
C ARG A 193 5.75 4.81 -4.64
N MET A 194 4.57 4.59 -4.08
CA MET A 194 4.37 3.96 -2.78
C MET A 194 4.47 2.43 -2.91
N VAL A 195 5.21 1.77 -2.01
CA VAL A 195 5.54 0.33 -2.09
C VAL A 195 5.07 -0.52 -0.92
N ASN A 196 4.13 -0.04 -0.12
CA ASN A 196 3.55 -0.86 0.96
C ASN A 196 3.04 -2.22 0.44
N THR A 197 3.42 -3.27 1.17
CA THR A 197 2.74 -4.56 1.10
C THR A 197 1.26 -4.36 1.39
N HIS A 198 0.39 -5.05 0.65
CA HIS A 198 -1.05 -4.93 0.85
C HIS A 198 -1.77 -6.28 0.82
N LEU A 199 -2.83 -6.36 1.62
CA LEU A 199 -3.80 -7.46 1.69
C LEU A 199 -5.16 -6.99 1.18
N CYS A 200 -5.96 -7.92 0.67
CA CYS A 200 -7.28 -7.65 0.10
C CYS A 200 -8.33 -8.44 0.88
N THR A 201 -9.22 -7.76 1.61
CA THR A 201 -10.22 -8.44 2.43
C THR A 201 -11.23 -9.21 1.57
N VAL A 202 -11.51 -8.80 0.32
CA VAL A 202 -12.29 -9.63 -0.62
C VAL A 202 -11.64 -10.99 -0.87
N LYS A 203 -10.31 -11.03 -1.10
CA LYS A 203 -9.58 -12.28 -1.34
C LYS A 203 -9.50 -13.11 -0.07
N LEU A 204 -9.25 -12.48 1.08
CA LEU A 204 -9.25 -13.16 2.37
C LEU A 204 -10.64 -13.74 2.68
N SER A 205 -11.72 -12.97 2.55
CA SER A 205 -13.08 -13.44 2.78
C SER A 205 -13.41 -14.66 1.95
N ARG A 206 -13.06 -14.69 0.66
CA ARG A 206 -13.29 -15.86 -0.21
C ARG A 206 -12.63 -17.13 0.28
N ARG A 207 -11.46 -16.99 0.91
CA ARG A 207 -10.64 -18.11 1.36
C ARG A 207 -10.97 -18.54 2.78
N ILE A 208 -11.34 -17.59 3.64
CA ILE A 208 -11.68 -17.81 5.05
C ILE A 208 -13.17 -18.18 5.22
N PHE A 209 -14.06 -17.64 4.38
CA PHE A 209 -15.51 -17.85 4.48
C PHE A 209 -16.12 -18.25 3.13
N PRO A 210 -15.78 -19.46 2.62
CA PRO A 210 -16.39 -19.94 1.39
C PRO A 210 -17.92 -20.09 1.56
N GLY A 211 -18.68 -19.67 0.54
CA GLY A 211 -20.14 -19.87 0.50
C GLY A 211 -21.00 -18.64 0.82
N LEU A 212 -20.40 -17.46 1.10
CA LEU A 212 -21.17 -16.22 1.18
C LEU A 212 -21.85 -15.90 -0.16
N LEU A 213 -23.05 -15.29 -0.10
CA LEU A 213 -23.84 -14.91 -1.27
C LEU A 213 -23.01 -14.10 -2.29
N ASN A 214 -22.23 -13.17 -1.77
CA ASN A 214 -21.21 -12.45 -2.49
C ASN A 214 -20.17 -11.92 -1.46
N TYR A 215 -19.15 -11.22 -1.94
CA TYR A 215 -18.06 -10.70 -1.10
C TYR A 215 -17.95 -9.18 -1.21
N ARG A 216 -19.09 -8.48 -1.31
CA ARG A 216 -19.16 -7.02 -1.15
C ARG A 216 -19.08 -6.69 0.33
N LEU A 217 -18.64 -5.48 0.65
CA LEU A 217 -18.36 -5.06 2.03
C LEU A 217 -19.54 -5.32 2.96
N HIS A 218 -20.73 -4.83 2.59
CA HIS A 218 -21.95 -5.03 3.37
C HIS A 218 -22.29 -6.51 3.62
N THR A 219 -22.13 -7.40 2.63
CA THR A 219 -22.42 -8.82 2.80
C THR A 219 -21.45 -9.49 3.78
N VAL A 220 -20.18 -9.08 3.76
CA VAL A 220 -19.18 -9.58 4.72
C VAL A 220 -19.41 -8.95 6.11
N ALA A 221 -19.78 -7.68 6.18
CA ALA A 221 -20.11 -7.00 7.43
C ALA A 221 -21.33 -7.66 8.12
N GLU A 222 -22.40 -7.92 7.37
CA GLU A 222 -23.60 -8.63 7.81
C GLU A 222 -23.27 -10.01 8.38
N HIS A 223 -22.34 -10.75 7.76
CA HIS A 223 -21.89 -12.05 8.25
C HIS A 223 -21.28 -12.00 9.66
N PHE A 224 -20.72 -10.86 10.05
CA PHE A 224 -20.10 -10.64 11.37
C PHE A 224 -20.93 -9.78 12.31
N ASP A 225 -22.19 -9.47 11.95
CA ASP A 225 -23.05 -8.54 12.67
C ASP A 225 -22.40 -7.13 12.85
N ILE A 226 -21.61 -6.70 11.86
CA ILE A 226 -20.97 -5.38 11.83
C ILE A 226 -21.89 -4.40 11.12
N SER A 227 -22.19 -3.28 11.78
CA SER A 227 -23.04 -2.21 11.23
C SER A 227 -22.21 -1.21 10.44
N ILE A 228 -22.67 -0.87 9.22
CA ILE A 228 -22.10 0.21 8.41
C ILE A 228 -23.06 1.40 8.50
N LEU A 229 -22.60 2.50 9.10
CA LEU A 229 -23.45 3.68 9.35
C LEU A 229 -23.79 4.42 8.06
N ASN A 230 -22.78 4.95 7.35
CA ASN A 230 -22.96 5.60 6.05
C ASN A 230 -22.15 4.88 4.98
N ARG A 231 -22.83 4.09 4.14
CA ARG A 231 -22.19 3.45 2.99
C ARG A 231 -21.67 4.51 2.02
N HIS A 232 -20.52 4.23 1.40
CA HIS A 232 -19.85 5.13 0.45
C HIS A 232 -19.32 6.42 1.09
N ARG A 233 -18.95 6.30 2.36
CA ARG A 233 -18.12 7.27 3.08
C ARG A 233 -16.85 6.54 3.49
N ALA A 234 -15.70 7.05 3.05
CA ALA A 234 -14.46 6.32 3.13
C ALA A 234 -14.11 5.92 4.59
N ALA A 235 -14.38 6.80 5.55
CA ALA A 235 -14.13 6.52 6.96
C ALA A 235 -15.02 5.41 7.53
N ASP A 236 -16.30 5.38 7.18
CA ASP A 236 -17.24 4.36 7.70
C ASP A 236 -16.94 2.99 7.05
N ASP A 237 -16.64 2.98 5.74
CA ASP A 237 -16.30 1.76 5.01
C ASP A 237 -14.90 1.22 5.42
N ALA A 238 -13.93 2.08 5.70
CA ALA A 238 -12.64 1.69 6.26
C ALA A 238 -12.76 1.14 7.69
N LEU A 239 -13.61 1.73 8.53
CA LEU A 239 -13.87 1.24 9.90
C LEU A 239 -14.50 -0.15 9.88
N ALA A 240 -15.56 -0.33 9.08
CA ALA A 240 -16.18 -1.63 8.91
C ALA A 240 -15.18 -2.67 8.37
N THR A 241 -14.34 -2.27 7.41
CA THR A 241 -13.27 -3.12 6.89
C THR A 241 -12.25 -3.49 7.98
N ALA A 242 -11.93 -2.56 8.88
CA ALA A 242 -10.99 -2.81 9.98
C ALA A 242 -11.56 -3.79 11.01
N GLU A 243 -12.84 -3.64 11.36
CA GLU A 243 -13.52 -4.58 12.26
C GLU A 243 -13.61 -5.99 11.64
N ILE A 244 -13.98 -6.08 10.37
CA ILE A 244 -13.96 -7.33 9.60
C ILE A 244 -12.55 -7.94 9.61
N PHE A 245 -11.53 -7.12 9.36
CA PHE A 245 -10.15 -7.58 9.32
C PHE A 245 -9.66 -8.10 10.67
N LEU A 246 -10.04 -7.46 11.79
CA LEU A 246 -9.77 -7.99 13.12
C LEU A 246 -10.40 -9.37 13.34
N ARG A 247 -11.62 -9.61 12.86
CA ARG A 247 -12.26 -10.94 12.90
C ARG A 247 -11.49 -11.96 12.06
N MET A 248 -10.98 -11.55 10.89
CA MET A 248 -10.12 -12.39 10.05
C MET A 248 -8.81 -12.73 10.74
N LEU A 249 -8.14 -11.77 11.38
CA LEU A 249 -6.89 -12.02 12.11
C LEU A 249 -7.10 -13.06 13.22
N THR A 250 -8.17 -12.94 14.01
CA THR A 250 -8.52 -13.95 15.02
C THR A 250 -8.76 -15.32 14.40
N ARG A 251 -9.46 -15.40 13.27
CA ARG A 251 -9.70 -16.67 12.55
C ARG A 251 -8.41 -17.26 12.00
N LEU A 252 -7.52 -16.45 11.44
CA LEU A 252 -6.23 -16.90 10.91
C LEU A 252 -5.36 -17.47 12.04
N ASP A 253 -5.28 -16.79 13.19
CA ASP A 253 -4.55 -17.27 14.36
C ASP A 253 -5.08 -18.61 14.89
N GLN A 254 -6.40 -18.78 14.95
CA GLN A 254 -7.05 -20.05 15.32
C GLN A 254 -6.66 -21.22 14.41
N HIS A 255 -6.27 -20.95 13.16
CA HIS A 255 -5.85 -21.97 12.18
C HIS A 255 -4.31 -22.03 12.03
N GLY A 256 -3.57 -21.45 12.98
CA GLY A 256 -2.11 -21.51 13.00
C GLY A 256 -1.42 -20.62 11.97
N VAL A 257 -2.14 -19.72 11.30
CA VAL A 257 -1.55 -18.75 10.39
C VAL A 257 -0.96 -17.60 11.20
N ARG A 258 0.36 -17.45 11.14
CA ARG A 258 1.12 -16.61 12.08
C ARG A 258 1.75 -15.38 11.44
N ASP A 259 1.98 -15.39 10.13
CA ASP A 259 2.68 -14.33 9.41
C ASP A 259 1.88 -13.80 8.21
N VAL A 260 2.36 -12.70 7.62
CA VAL A 260 1.71 -12.02 6.49
C VAL A 260 1.66 -12.92 5.24
N ALA A 261 2.73 -13.68 4.98
CA ALA A 261 2.80 -14.65 3.88
C ALA A 261 1.71 -15.71 4.00
N GLY A 262 1.58 -16.30 5.19
CA GLY A 262 0.58 -17.29 5.54
C GLY A 262 -0.82 -16.72 5.36
N ALA A 263 -1.10 -15.50 5.80
CA ALA A 263 -2.39 -14.84 5.59
C ALA A 263 -2.72 -14.68 4.09
N ARG A 264 -1.71 -14.32 3.27
CA ARG A 264 -1.87 -14.15 1.83
C ARG A 264 -2.15 -15.48 1.10
N LEU A 265 -1.65 -16.60 1.61
CA LEU A 265 -1.76 -17.92 0.96
C LEU A 265 -2.85 -18.82 1.56
N PHE A 266 -3.31 -18.52 2.77
CA PHE A 266 -4.28 -19.33 3.50
C PHE A 266 -5.56 -19.58 2.70
N SER A 267 -6.02 -20.83 2.68
CA SER A 267 -7.30 -21.25 2.13
C SER A 267 -7.85 -22.39 2.95
N PHE A 268 -9.15 -22.35 3.30
CA PHE A 268 -9.84 -23.56 3.74
C PHE A 268 -9.91 -24.54 2.59
N ASN A 269 -9.51 -25.79 2.84
CA ASN A 269 -9.79 -26.88 1.90
C ASN A 269 -11.29 -27.19 1.98
N SER A 270 -11.94 -27.32 0.82
CA SER A 270 -13.37 -27.63 0.68
C SER A 270 -13.78 -29.03 1.20
N ASN A 271 -12.91 -29.73 1.92
CA ASN A 271 -13.16 -31.06 2.46
C ASN A 271 -12.93 -31.06 3.97
N GLY A 272 -14.03 -30.83 4.70
CA GLY A 272 -14.21 -31.28 6.08
C GLY A 272 -13.54 -30.41 7.13
N ASP A 273 -14.31 -29.47 7.66
CA ASP A 273 -14.44 -29.28 9.11
C ASP A 273 -15.85 -28.72 9.33
N CYS A 274 -16.75 -29.64 9.68
CA CYS A 274 -18.11 -29.36 10.18
C CYS A 274 -18.05 -28.96 11.65
#